data_AF-A0A957EQ70-F1
#
_entry.id   AF-A0A957EQ70-F1
#
_cell.length_a   1.000
_cell.length_b   1.000
_cell.length_c   1.000
_cell.angle_alpha   90.00
_cell.angle_beta   90.00
_cell.angle_gamma   90.00
#
_symmetry.space_group_name_H-M   'P 1'
#
loop_
_entity.id
_entity.type
_entity.pdbx_description
1 polymer ?
#
loop_
_entity_poly.entity_id
_entity_poly.type
_entity_poly.pdbx_seq_one_letter_code
_entity_poly.pdbx_strand_id
1 'polypeptide(L)'
;MSETKAIQPVQTDFWERWNWIWSAVFYLTLVAPAMLIIQDLPAKEQGWLAGMVLAACGWHWLWVTWVPRYQNGVPLRRRTIFAAIYLVGAVILWLQLIAQDEIFYIHLSGLFNQFFVHLEIMWAMVGTTLFTAVVILQNAFANNEPISLQDPGVWGLALGVV
;
A
#
# COMPACT_ATOMS: atom_id res chain seq x y z
N MET A 1 -28.41 -34.90 -27.68
CA MET A 1 -28.78 -33.81 -26.76
C MET A 1 -27.49 -33.25 -26.18
N SER A 2 -27.04 -32.08 -26.62
CA SER A 2 -25.88 -31.40 -26.02
C SER A 2 -26.35 -30.58 -24.83
N GLU A 3 -25.89 -30.92 -23.62
CA GLU A 3 -26.08 -30.07 -22.44
C GLU A 3 -25.41 -28.72 -22.67
N THR A 4 -26.22 -27.68 -22.80
CA THR A 4 -25.75 -26.30 -22.80
C THR A 4 -25.35 -25.97 -21.38
N LYS A 5 -24.05 -26.05 -21.06
CA LYS A 5 -23.53 -25.56 -19.77
C LYS A 5 -23.90 -24.09 -19.64
N ALA A 6 -24.83 -23.79 -18.74
CA ALA A 6 -25.15 -22.43 -18.36
C ALA A 6 -23.86 -21.75 -17.89
N ILE A 7 -23.46 -20.69 -18.60
CA ILE A 7 -22.34 -19.85 -18.18
C ILE A 7 -22.84 -19.11 -16.94
N GLN A 8 -22.42 -19.57 -15.76
CA GLN A 8 -22.73 -18.83 -14.54
C GLN A 8 -22.02 -17.46 -14.63
N PRO A 9 -22.72 -16.36 -14.33
CA PRO A 9 -22.08 -15.05 -14.30
C PRO A 9 -20.95 -15.08 -13.28
N VAL A 10 -19.75 -14.67 -13.70
CA VAL A 10 -18.61 -14.50 -12.78
C VAL A 10 -19.06 -13.51 -11.72
N GLN A 11 -19.29 -14.00 -10.51
CA GLN A 11 -19.63 -13.16 -9.36
C GLN A 11 -18.37 -12.35 -9.05
N THR A 12 -18.37 -11.07 -9.39
CA THR A 12 -17.26 -10.17 -9.07
C THR A 12 -17.17 -10.05 -7.56
N ASP A 13 -15.96 -10.23 -7.03
CA ASP A 13 -15.72 -10.13 -5.60
C ASP A 13 -16.13 -8.72 -5.14
N PHE A 14 -16.72 -8.61 -3.95
CA PHE A 14 -17.11 -7.32 -3.36
C PHE A 14 -15.93 -6.34 -3.42
N TRP A 15 -14.72 -6.82 -3.16
CA TRP A 15 -13.50 -6.02 -3.19
C TRP A 15 -13.11 -5.50 -4.59
N GLU A 16 -13.46 -6.21 -5.66
CA GLU A 16 -13.22 -5.75 -7.03
C GLU A 16 -14.09 -4.55 -7.39
N ARG A 17 -15.35 -4.55 -6.93
CA ARG A 17 -16.30 -3.45 -7.19
C ARG A 17 -15.84 -2.13 -6.57
N TRP A 18 -15.14 -2.20 -5.44
CA TRP A 18 -14.66 -1.03 -4.70
C TRP A 18 -13.20 -0.68 -4.98
N ASN A 19 -12.53 -1.40 -5.88
CA ASN A 19 -11.11 -1.17 -6.19
C ASN A 19 -10.81 0.27 -6.61
N TRP A 20 -11.70 0.91 -7.38
CA TRP A 20 -11.50 2.28 -7.83
C TRP A 20 -11.48 3.29 -6.67
N ILE A 21 -12.26 3.04 -5.61
CA ILE A 21 -12.24 3.86 -4.38
C ILE A 21 -10.92 3.71 -3.67
N TRP A 22 -10.41 2.48 -3.60
CA TRP A 22 -9.13 2.21 -2.97
C TRP A 22 -7.95 2.83 -3.72
N SER A 23 -7.98 2.83 -5.05
CA SER A 23 -7.03 3.61 -5.85
C SER A 23 -7.20 5.11 -5.63
N ALA A 24 -8.44 5.62 -5.53
CA ALA A 24 -8.67 7.02 -5.24
C ALA A 24 -8.09 7.43 -3.88
N VAL A 25 -8.32 6.65 -2.82
CA VAL A 25 -7.72 6.86 -1.49
C VAL A 25 -6.19 6.84 -1.57
N PHE A 26 -5.61 5.87 -2.29
CA PHE A 26 -4.17 5.80 -2.51
C PHE A 26 -3.62 7.10 -3.12
N TYR A 27 -4.18 7.56 -4.25
CA TYR A 27 -3.72 8.79 -4.90
C TYR A 27 -3.95 10.03 -4.06
N LEU A 28 -5.12 10.15 -3.42
CA LEU A 28 -5.50 11.36 -2.70
C LEU A 28 -4.60 11.55 -1.47
N THR A 29 -4.34 10.49 -0.73
CA THR A 29 -3.43 10.49 0.43
C THR A 29 -1.95 10.65 0.08
N LEU A 30 -1.60 10.56 -1.20
CA LEU A 30 -0.24 10.80 -1.69
C LEU A 30 -0.08 12.21 -2.29
N VAL A 31 -1.02 12.60 -3.15
CA VAL A 31 -0.93 13.84 -3.94
C VAL A 31 -1.35 15.05 -3.12
N ALA A 32 -2.39 14.94 -2.29
CA ALA A 32 -2.85 16.06 -1.48
C ALA A 32 -1.75 16.60 -0.54
N PRO A 33 -1.07 15.77 0.28
CA PRO A 33 0.01 16.30 1.13
C PRO A 33 1.19 16.85 0.32
N ALA A 34 1.54 16.23 -0.80
CA ALA A 34 2.59 16.76 -1.68
C ALA A 34 2.25 18.16 -2.22
N MET A 35 1.00 18.40 -2.63
CA MET A 35 0.53 19.71 -3.08
C MET A 35 0.62 20.78 -1.99
N LEU A 36 0.44 20.40 -0.73
CA LEU A 36 0.52 21.33 0.40
C LEU A 36 1.96 21.79 0.66
N ILE A 37 2.92 20.86 0.67
CA ILE A 37 4.30 21.18 1.08
C ILE A 37 5.21 21.62 -0.06
N ILE A 38 4.91 21.26 -1.32
CA ILE A 38 5.86 21.43 -2.43
C ILE A 38 6.21 22.89 -2.68
N GLN A 39 5.33 23.84 -2.40
CA GLN A 39 5.59 25.26 -2.65
C GLN A 39 6.58 25.85 -1.63
N ASP A 40 6.69 25.24 -0.45
CA ASP A 40 7.55 25.69 0.64
C ASP A 40 8.97 25.12 0.55
N LEU A 41 9.19 24.13 -0.33
CA LEU A 41 10.48 23.48 -0.51
C LEU A 41 11.41 24.24 -1.46
N PRO A 42 12.75 24.15 -1.28
CA PRO A 42 13.71 24.59 -2.28
C PRO A 42 13.54 23.86 -3.63
N ALA A 43 13.81 24.51 -4.76
CA ALA A 43 13.56 23.96 -6.11
C ALA A 43 14.14 22.55 -6.37
N LYS A 44 15.30 22.23 -5.78
CA LYS A 44 15.90 20.89 -5.87
C LYS A 44 15.03 19.84 -5.19
N GLU A 45 14.53 20.15 -3.99
CA GLU A 45 13.68 19.27 -3.19
C GLU A 45 12.28 19.17 -3.78
N GLN A 46 11.77 20.25 -4.39
CA GLN A 46 10.53 20.20 -5.18
C GLN A 46 10.61 19.16 -6.30
N GLY A 47 11.70 19.19 -7.08
CA GLY A 47 11.92 18.24 -8.17
C GLY A 47 12.03 16.79 -7.68
N TRP A 48 12.71 16.58 -6.55
CA TRP A 48 12.80 15.26 -5.92
C TRP A 48 11.44 14.76 -5.44
N LEU A 49 10.70 15.59 -4.70
CA LEU A 49 9.37 15.27 -4.18
C LEU A 49 8.40 14.95 -5.32
N ALA A 50 8.33 15.81 -6.32
CA ALA A 50 7.50 15.59 -7.50
C ALA A 50 7.87 14.28 -8.20
N GLY A 51 9.17 14.00 -8.35
CA GLY A 51 9.67 12.75 -8.91
C GLY A 51 9.22 11.53 -8.11
N MET A 52 9.31 11.57 -6.78
CA MET A 52 8.89 10.47 -5.90
C MET A 52 7.39 10.24 -5.90
N VAL A 53 6.60 11.31 -5.88
CA VAL A 53 5.14 11.23 -5.99
C VAL A 53 4.74 10.64 -7.34
N LEU A 54 5.35 11.10 -8.43
CA LEU A 54 5.12 10.54 -9.76
C LEU A 54 5.56 9.08 -9.86
N ALA A 55 6.68 8.71 -9.23
CA ALA A 55 7.14 7.33 -9.19
C ALA A 55 6.16 6.43 -8.42
N ALA A 56 5.65 6.86 -7.27
CA ALA A 56 4.67 6.12 -6.48
C ALA A 56 3.32 6.00 -7.19
N CYS A 57 2.83 7.09 -7.78
CA CYS A 57 1.64 7.08 -8.64
C CYS A 57 1.82 6.14 -9.83
N GLY A 58 2.95 6.26 -10.53
CA GLY A 58 3.29 5.42 -11.67
C GLY A 58 3.41 3.95 -11.30
N TRP A 59 4.01 3.64 -10.16
CA TRP A 59 4.14 2.28 -9.62
C TRP A 59 2.76 1.66 -9.37
N HIS A 60 1.87 2.38 -8.68
CA HIS A 60 0.50 1.91 -8.45
C HIS A 60 -0.31 1.79 -9.74
N TRP A 61 -0.22 2.79 -10.63
CA TRP A 61 -0.90 2.76 -11.92
C TRP A 61 -0.46 1.60 -12.79
N LEU A 62 0.86 1.42 -12.95
CA LEU A 62 1.45 0.29 -13.68
C LEU A 62 0.95 -1.03 -13.09
N TRP A 63 0.90 -1.15 -11.77
CA TRP A 63 0.39 -2.35 -11.13
C TRP A 63 -1.06 -2.65 -11.47
N VAL A 64 -1.94 -1.65 -11.29
CA VAL A 64 -3.39 -1.80 -11.53
C VAL A 64 -3.70 -2.08 -13.01
N THR A 65 -2.87 -1.57 -13.93
CA THR A 65 -3.09 -1.74 -15.38
C THR A 65 -2.41 -2.97 -15.98
N TRP A 66 -1.19 -3.31 -15.55
CA TRP A 66 -0.38 -4.40 -16.11
C TRP A 66 -0.54 -5.74 -15.39
N VAL A 67 -1.08 -5.73 -14.18
CA VAL A 67 -1.42 -6.95 -13.45
C VAL A 67 -2.94 -7.09 -13.45
N PRO A 68 -3.56 -7.50 -14.60
CA PRO A 68 -4.98 -7.77 -14.64
C PRO A 68 -5.25 -8.89 -13.64
N ARG A 69 -5.88 -8.50 -12.53
CA ARG A 69 -5.80 -9.14 -11.20
C ARG A 69 -6.11 -10.62 -11.15
N TYR A 70 -6.71 -11.22 -12.17
CA TYR A 70 -7.05 -12.62 -12.20
C TYR A 70 -7.00 -13.17 -13.62
N GLN A 71 -5.86 -13.08 -14.31
CA GLN A 71 -5.67 -13.95 -15.47
C GLN A 71 -5.95 -15.40 -15.02
N ASN A 72 -7.06 -15.95 -15.53
CA ASN A 72 -7.52 -17.28 -15.19
C ASN A 72 -6.40 -18.27 -15.53
N GLY A 73 -5.94 -19.03 -14.54
CA GLY A 73 -4.86 -20.02 -14.72
C GLY A 73 -3.48 -19.61 -14.18
N VAL A 74 -3.29 -18.40 -13.66
CA VAL A 74 -2.02 -18.08 -12.94
C VAL A 74 -2.01 -18.75 -11.57
N PRO A 75 -0.99 -19.58 -11.24
CA PRO A 75 -0.90 -20.24 -9.94
C PRO A 75 -0.85 -19.24 -8.79
N LEU A 76 -1.49 -19.60 -7.67
CA LEU A 76 -1.58 -18.76 -6.47
C LEU A 76 -0.21 -18.24 -6.01
N ARG A 77 0.80 -19.12 -5.95
CA ARG A 77 2.18 -18.77 -5.59
C ARG A 77 2.73 -17.61 -6.42
N ARG A 78 2.47 -17.61 -7.73
CA ARG A 78 2.97 -16.57 -8.63
C ARG A 78 2.25 -15.25 -8.37
N ARG A 79 0.94 -15.29 -8.09
CA ARG A 79 0.15 -14.11 -7.70
C ARG A 79 0.67 -13.48 -6.41
N THR A 80 0.95 -14.29 -5.38
CA THR A 80 1.49 -13.81 -4.10
C THR A 80 2.86 -13.17 -4.28
N ILE A 81 3.75 -13.74 -5.10
CA ILE A 81 5.08 -13.16 -5.39
C ILE A 81 4.93 -11.79 -6.05
N PHE A 82 4.05 -11.68 -7.05
CA PHE A 82 3.77 -10.41 -7.70
C PHE A 82 3.24 -9.38 -6.70
N ALA A 83 2.20 -9.73 -5.92
CA ALA A 83 1.67 -8.86 -4.88
C ALA A 83 2.76 -8.41 -3.89
N ALA A 84 3.65 -9.31 -3.47
CA ALA A 84 4.77 -8.97 -2.60
C ALA A 84 5.74 -7.97 -3.25
N ILE A 85 6.09 -8.14 -4.53
CA ILE A 85 6.95 -7.20 -5.26
C ILE A 85 6.32 -5.80 -5.29
N TYR A 86 5.02 -5.73 -5.59
CA TYR A 86 4.28 -4.47 -5.60
C TYR A 86 4.29 -3.78 -4.24
N LEU A 87 3.93 -4.51 -3.18
CA LEU A 87 3.85 -3.98 -1.83
C LEU A 87 5.21 -3.54 -1.33
N VAL A 88 6.27 -4.32 -1.57
CA VAL A 88 7.64 -3.93 -1.23
C VAL A 88 8.04 -2.65 -1.94
N GLY A 89 7.79 -2.53 -3.25
CA GLY A 89 8.07 -1.31 -3.99
C GLY A 89 7.31 -0.09 -3.46
N ALA A 90 6.03 -0.28 -3.12
CA ALA A 90 5.19 0.78 -2.57
C ALA A 90 5.68 1.23 -1.17
N VAL A 91 6.07 0.29 -0.32
CA VAL A 91 6.65 0.56 1.00
C VAL A 91 7.99 1.28 0.88
N ILE A 92 8.87 0.86 -0.04
CA ILE A 92 10.16 1.54 -0.27
C ILE A 92 9.95 2.99 -0.71
N LEU A 93 9.05 3.22 -1.67
CA LEU A 93 8.74 4.58 -2.14
C LEU A 93 8.15 5.45 -1.02
N TRP A 94 7.30 4.87 -0.20
CA TRP A 94 6.75 5.55 0.98
C TRP A 94 7.82 5.87 2.02
N LEU A 95 8.76 4.96 2.30
CA LEU A 95 9.90 5.24 3.20
C LEU A 95 10.76 6.42 2.70
N GLN A 96 10.92 6.57 1.38
CA GLN A 96 11.62 7.73 0.82
C GLN A 96 10.82 9.03 0.99
N LEU A 97 9.49 8.98 0.91
CA LEU A 97 8.63 10.14 1.08
C LEU A 97 8.59 10.62 2.54
N ILE A 98 8.44 9.71 3.51
CA ILE A 98 8.44 10.09 4.93
C ILE A 98 9.81 10.57 5.43
N ALA A 99 10.90 10.15 4.76
CA ALA A 99 12.23 10.68 5.07
C ALA A 99 12.39 12.15 4.67
N GLN A 100 11.54 12.64 3.75
CA GLN A 100 11.48 14.06 3.38
C GLN A 100 10.56 14.84 4.32
N ASP A 101 9.36 14.32 4.59
CA ASP A 101 8.37 15.00 5.44
C ASP A 101 7.40 13.99 6.10
N GLU A 102 7.12 14.18 7.38
CA GLU A 102 6.22 13.33 8.16
C GLU A 102 4.76 13.38 7.70
N ILE A 103 4.34 14.41 6.95
CA ILE A 103 2.98 14.51 6.42
C ILE A 103 2.57 13.28 5.60
N PHE A 104 3.55 12.58 5.00
CA PHE A 104 3.32 11.35 4.24
C PHE A 104 2.96 10.13 5.08
N TYR A 105 2.94 10.21 6.42
CA TYR A 105 2.31 9.18 7.25
C TYR A 105 0.82 9.03 6.94
N ILE A 106 0.13 10.06 6.45
CA ILE A 106 -1.27 9.96 6.03
C ILE A 106 -1.49 8.91 4.92
N HIS A 107 -0.46 8.68 4.09
CA HIS A 107 -0.48 7.70 3.01
C HIS A 107 -0.48 6.25 3.50
N LEU A 108 -0.19 5.99 4.78
CA LEU A 108 -0.35 4.67 5.39
C LEU A 108 -1.76 4.12 5.20
N SER A 109 -2.79 4.96 5.34
CA SER A 109 -4.19 4.56 5.11
C SER A 109 -4.42 3.99 3.70
N GLY A 110 -3.77 4.58 2.68
CA GLY A 110 -3.80 4.09 1.31
C GLY A 110 -3.04 2.77 1.14
N LEU A 111 -1.88 2.63 1.79
CA LEU A 111 -1.02 1.45 1.70
C LEU A 111 -1.55 0.23 2.45
N PHE A 112 -2.04 0.38 3.69
CA PHE A 112 -2.58 -0.72 4.49
C PHE A 112 -3.66 -1.48 3.72
N ASN A 113 -4.54 -0.73 3.08
CA ASN A 113 -5.60 -1.32 2.27
C ASN A 113 -5.06 -2.10 1.06
N GLN A 114 -3.92 -1.73 0.48
CA GLN A 114 -3.32 -2.50 -0.61
C GLN A 114 -2.93 -3.93 -0.21
N PHE A 115 -2.60 -4.17 1.07
CA PHE A 115 -2.32 -5.53 1.55
C PHE A 115 -3.56 -6.42 1.43
N PHE A 116 -4.71 -5.94 1.88
CA PHE A 116 -5.97 -6.69 1.81
C PHE A 116 -6.51 -6.83 0.38
N VAL A 117 -6.21 -5.86 -0.47
CA VAL A 117 -6.63 -5.88 -1.88
C VAL A 117 -5.78 -6.84 -2.72
N HIS A 118 -4.50 -7.06 -2.37
CA HIS A 118 -3.57 -7.83 -3.19
C HIS A 118 -3.15 -9.18 -2.62
N LEU A 119 -3.30 -9.39 -1.32
CA LEU A 119 -2.93 -10.64 -0.66
C LEU A 119 -4.16 -11.40 -0.16
N GLU A 120 -4.05 -12.72 -0.07
CA GLU A 120 -5.03 -13.50 0.69
C GLU A 120 -5.00 -13.08 2.16
N ILE A 121 -6.13 -13.22 2.85
CA ILE A 121 -6.33 -12.69 4.20
C ILE A 121 -5.21 -13.08 5.18
N MET A 122 -4.72 -14.32 5.13
CA MET A 122 -3.62 -14.78 6.00
C MET A 122 -2.32 -13.99 5.73
N TRP A 123 -1.98 -13.79 4.46
CA TRP A 123 -0.80 -13.04 4.05
C TRP A 123 -0.98 -11.53 4.24
N ALA A 124 -2.20 -11.02 4.08
CA ALA A 124 -2.52 -9.63 4.37
C ALA A 124 -2.30 -9.32 5.86
N MET A 125 -2.77 -10.18 6.78
CA MET A 125 -2.54 -10.02 8.22
C MET A 125 -1.06 -10.06 8.56
N VAL A 126 -0.30 -11.03 8.03
CA VAL A 126 1.15 -11.10 8.25
C VAL A 126 1.86 -9.86 7.70
N GLY A 127 1.53 -9.45 6.47
CA GLY A 127 2.14 -8.31 5.81
C GLY A 127 1.85 -6.99 6.53
N THR A 128 0.62 -6.76 6.95
CA THR A 128 0.22 -5.58 7.72
C THR A 128 0.85 -5.55 9.11
N THR A 129 0.97 -6.69 9.78
CA THR A 129 1.71 -6.81 11.05
C THR A 129 3.17 -6.42 10.87
N LEU A 130 3.86 -7.00 9.88
CA LEU A 130 5.25 -6.66 9.58
C LEU A 130 5.40 -5.18 9.17
N PHE A 131 4.48 -4.67 8.38
CA PHE A 131 4.51 -3.26 7.96
C PHE A 131 4.30 -2.32 9.14
N THR A 132 3.40 -2.63 10.05
CA THR A 132 3.20 -1.89 11.32
C THR A 132 4.50 -1.87 12.14
N ALA A 133 5.23 -3.00 12.18
CA ALA A 133 6.52 -3.06 12.88
C ALA A 133 7.55 -2.15 12.22
N VAL A 134 7.58 -2.09 10.89
CA VAL A 134 8.44 -1.15 10.16
C VAL A 134 8.09 0.30 10.50
N VAL A 135 6.80 0.66 10.54
CA VAL A 135 6.34 2.02 10.91
C VAL A 135 6.79 2.39 12.31
N ILE A 136 6.58 1.51 13.30
CA ILE A 136 6.96 1.78 14.70
C ILE A 136 8.47 1.92 14.84
N LEU A 137 9.24 1.02 14.21
CA LEU A 137 10.70 1.09 14.24
C LEU A 137 11.21 2.36 13.59
N GLN A 138 10.69 2.73 12.41
CA GLN A 138 11.11 3.95 11.72
C GLN A 138 10.75 5.20 12.53
N ASN A 139 9.58 5.26 13.18
CA ASN A 139 9.22 6.37 14.06
C ASN A 139 10.14 6.46 15.29
N ALA A 140 10.44 5.34 15.93
CA ALA A 140 11.37 5.29 17.07
C ALA A 140 12.77 5.76 16.69
N PHE A 141 13.29 5.32 15.54
CA PHE A 141 14.60 5.77 15.04
C PHE A 141 14.62 7.24 14.65
N ALA A 142 13.55 7.75 14.02
CA ALA A 142 13.46 9.16 13.63
C ALA A 142 13.46 10.10 14.84
N ASN A 143 12.82 9.69 15.94
CA ASN A 143 12.65 10.51 17.14
C ASN A 143 13.70 10.27 18.23
N ASN A 144 14.66 9.34 18.02
CA ASN A 144 15.59 8.86 19.06
C ASN A 144 14.90 8.40 20.35
N GLU A 145 13.66 7.93 20.25
CA GLU A 145 12.91 7.46 21.41
C GLU A 145 13.13 5.96 21.63
N PRO A 146 13.40 5.51 22.87
CA PRO A 146 13.44 4.10 23.18
C PRO A 146 12.06 3.48 22.98
N ILE A 147 12.00 2.33 22.30
CA ILE A 147 10.75 1.58 22.11
C ILE A 147 10.20 1.19 23.47
N SER A 148 9.13 1.87 23.88
CA SER A 148 8.49 1.66 25.17
C SER A 148 7.36 0.64 25.04
N LEU A 149 7.33 -0.35 25.94
CA LEU A 149 6.19 -1.25 26.10
C LEU A 149 4.92 -0.54 26.62
N GLN A 150 5.00 0.76 26.92
CA GLN A 150 3.84 1.57 27.29
C GLN A 150 3.24 2.30 26.08
N ASP A 151 3.93 2.27 24.92
CA ASP A 151 3.42 2.84 23.69
C ASP A 151 2.24 2.00 23.17
N PRO A 152 1.05 2.60 22.99
CA PRO A 152 -0.12 1.91 22.44
C PRO A 152 0.16 1.22 21.09
N GLY A 153 1.07 1.76 20.27
CA GLY A 153 1.45 1.17 18.98
C GLY A 153 2.11 -0.21 19.13
N VAL A 154 2.91 -0.41 20.18
CA VAL A 154 3.60 -1.68 20.46
C VAL A 154 2.61 -2.78 20.85
N TRP A 155 1.52 -2.43 21.53
CA TRP A 155 0.46 -3.39 21.86
C TRP A 155 -0.40 -3.78 20.65
N GLY A 156 -0.59 -2.88 19.69
CA GLY A 156 -1.26 -3.19 18.42
C GLY A 156 -0.55 -4.33 17.67
N LEU A 157 0.79 -4.32 17.66
CA LEU A 157 1.61 -5.41 17.13
C LEU A 157 1.49 -6.71 17.94
N ALA A 158 1.53 -6.61 19.27
CA ALA A 158 1.54 -7.78 20.15
C ALA A 158 0.19 -8.54 20.13
N LEU A 159 -0.91 -7.84 19.89
CA LEU A 159 -2.26 -8.40 19.91
C LEU A 159 -2.77 -8.82 18.54
N GLY A 160 -2.10 -8.43 17.44
CA GLY A 160 -2.55 -8.71 16.08
C GLY A 160 -3.88 -8.05 15.73
N VAL A 161 -4.20 -6.91 16.35
CA VAL A 161 -5.48 -6.17 16.21
C VAL A 161 -5.33 -4.99 15.24
N VAL A 162 -4.56 -5.17 14.16
CA VAL A 162 -4.45 -4.17 13.08
C VAL A 162 -5.33 -4.58 11.90
#